data_AF-A0A2A2J5U9-F1
#
_entry.id   AF-A0A2A2J5U9-F1
#
_cell.length_a   1.000
_cell.length_b   1.000
_cell.length_c   1.000
_cell.angle_alpha   90.00
_cell.angle_beta   90.00
_cell.angle_gamma   90.00
#
_symmetry.space_group_name_H-M   'P 1'
#
loop_
_entity.id
_entity.type
_entity.pdbx_description
1 polymer ?
#
loop_
_entity_poly.entity_id
_entity_poly.type
_entity_poly.pdbx_seq_one_letter_code
_entity_poly.pdbx_strand_id
1 'polypeptide(L)'
;MALSAYSPGEQSTSSSPDSQTELRLINRLVENYKILEQRRDQLYERRQSGKPRGRSLNFKEVNRSCMDECVLRAHWIAGTFPIFKSFSFNEKKIMFANFFAGNTILYLGKMCCLYGRTDRIIFSNTGNYLDMQNIQNFYREEDDENPSKEATRLFAPSFELYRRNILEPMVKLRFDETEFAVLSALTLWESGRLHRK
;
A
#
# COMPACT_ATOMS: atom_id res chain seq x y z
N MET A 1 -13.78 -11.04 -64.02
CA MET A 1 -13.95 -10.58 -62.64
C MET A 1 -14.35 -11.76 -61.78
N ALA A 2 -13.47 -12.21 -60.89
CA ALA A 2 -13.80 -13.13 -59.81
C ALA A 2 -13.06 -12.62 -58.57
N LEU A 3 -13.81 -12.04 -57.64
CA LEU A 3 -13.29 -11.60 -56.34
C LEU A 3 -13.21 -12.84 -55.44
N SER A 4 -11.98 -13.30 -55.19
CA SER A 4 -11.71 -14.29 -54.14
C SER A 4 -11.86 -13.59 -52.79
N ALA A 5 -12.80 -14.06 -51.98
CA ALA A 5 -13.05 -13.56 -50.63
C ALA A 5 -11.86 -13.90 -49.73
N TYR A 6 -11.20 -12.88 -49.21
CA TYR A 6 -10.19 -12.98 -48.16
C TYR A 6 -10.90 -13.38 -46.85
N SER A 7 -10.65 -14.59 -46.37
CA SER A 7 -11.11 -15.07 -45.07
C SER A 7 -10.11 -14.63 -44.00
N PRO A 8 -10.48 -13.82 -43.00
CA PRO A 8 -9.56 -13.48 -41.92
C PRO A 8 -9.41 -14.71 -41.03
N GLY A 9 -8.23 -15.34 -41.09
CA GLY A 9 -7.88 -16.42 -40.19
C GLY A 9 -7.97 -15.95 -38.74
N GLU A 10 -8.78 -16.66 -37.94
CA GLU A 10 -8.81 -16.52 -36.49
C GLU A 10 -7.41 -16.79 -35.94
N GLN A 11 -6.67 -15.73 -35.60
CA GLN A 11 -5.46 -15.85 -34.81
C GLN A 11 -5.87 -16.25 -33.39
N SER A 12 -5.90 -17.56 -33.14
CA SER A 12 -5.97 -18.11 -31.79
C SER A 12 -4.72 -17.66 -31.03
N THR A 13 -4.89 -16.71 -30.12
CA THR A 13 -3.84 -16.24 -29.21
C THR A 13 -3.59 -17.29 -28.13
N SER A 14 -2.86 -18.37 -28.46
CA SER A 14 -2.37 -19.30 -27.44
C SER A 14 -1.29 -18.60 -26.61
N SER A 15 -1.62 -18.23 -25.38
CA SER A 15 -0.65 -17.71 -24.42
C SER A 15 0.36 -18.81 -24.07
N SER A 16 1.64 -18.46 -24.02
CA SER A 16 2.70 -19.40 -23.64
C SER A 16 2.49 -19.89 -22.18
N PRO A 17 3.00 -21.08 -21.81
CA PRO A 17 2.89 -21.60 -20.45
C PRO A 17 3.43 -20.64 -19.37
N ASP A 18 4.46 -19.87 -19.72
CA ASP A 18 5.07 -18.87 -18.84
C ASP A 18 4.14 -17.68 -18.61
N SER A 19 3.52 -17.13 -19.66
CA SER A 19 2.55 -16.04 -19.55
C SER A 19 1.32 -16.44 -18.73
N GLN A 20 0.88 -17.69 -18.83
CA GLN A 20 -0.22 -18.20 -17.99
C GLN A 20 0.18 -18.30 -16.51
N THR A 21 1.43 -18.64 -16.23
CA THR A 21 1.95 -18.75 -14.85
C THR A 21 2.08 -17.37 -14.22
N GLU A 22 2.59 -16.40 -14.95
CA GLU A 22 2.69 -14.99 -14.52
C GLU A 22 1.31 -14.40 -14.23
N LEU A 23 0.34 -14.60 -15.12
CA LEU A 23 -1.02 -14.12 -14.94
C LEU A 23 -1.68 -14.73 -13.69
N ARG A 24 -1.48 -16.03 -13.44
CA ARG A 24 -1.97 -16.69 -12.21
C ARG A 24 -1.35 -16.09 -10.95
N LEU A 25 -0.07 -15.72 -10.98
CA LEU A 25 0.59 -15.07 -9.85
C LEU A 25 0.03 -13.67 -9.58
N ILE A 26 -0.16 -12.87 -10.63
CA ILE A 26 -0.74 -11.52 -10.53
C ILE A 26 -2.17 -11.60 -9.99
N ASN A 27 -3.00 -12.51 -10.53
CA ASN A 27 -4.37 -12.70 -10.03
C ASN A 27 -4.39 -13.09 -8.55
N ARG A 28 -3.53 -14.02 -8.15
CA ARG A 28 -3.39 -14.42 -6.75
C ARG A 28 -2.94 -13.27 -5.84
N LEU A 29 -2.03 -12.41 -6.33
CA LEU A 29 -1.58 -11.22 -5.60
C LEU A 29 -2.75 -10.27 -5.32
N VAL A 30 -3.52 -9.95 -6.37
CA VAL A 30 -4.69 -9.06 -6.30
C VAL A 30 -5.79 -9.66 -5.42
N GLU A 31 -6.13 -10.94 -5.57
CA GLU A 31 -7.14 -11.62 -4.75
C GLU A 31 -6.78 -11.62 -3.25
N ASN A 32 -5.55 -11.98 -2.91
CA ASN A 32 -5.10 -11.96 -1.51
C ASN A 32 -5.04 -10.54 -0.96
N TYR A 33 -4.75 -9.54 -1.80
CA TYR A 33 -4.79 -8.15 -1.40
C TYR A 33 -6.23 -7.67 -1.10
N LYS A 34 -7.23 -8.08 -1.87
CA LYS A 34 -8.64 -7.78 -1.56
C LYS A 34 -9.07 -8.37 -0.20
N ILE A 35 -8.60 -9.56 0.13
CA ILE A 35 -8.83 -10.17 1.46
C ILE A 35 -8.17 -9.33 2.56
N LEU A 36 -6.94 -8.86 2.32
CA LEU A 36 -6.24 -7.94 3.23
C LEU A 36 -7.05 -6.65 3.44
N GLU A 37 -7.55 -6.03 2.38
CA GLU A 37 -8.37 -4.81 2.48
C GLU A 37 -9.65 -5.02 3.29
N GLN A 38 -10.37 -6.12 3.06
CA GLN A 38 -11.56 -6.43 3.86
C GLN A 38 -11.24 -6.56 5.36
N ARG A 39 -10.14 -7.23 5.71
CA ARG A 39 -9.70 -7.36 7.10
C ARG A 39 -9.28 -6.03 7.70
N ARG A 40 -8.59 -5.20 6.91
CA ARG A 40 -8.19 -3.85 7.30
C ARG A 40 -9.42 -2.99 7.61
N ASP A 41 -10.42 -3.02 6.75
CA ASP A 41 -11.65 -2.23 6.93
C ASP A 41 -12.40 -2.65 8.19
N GLN A 42 -12.59 -3.95 8.41
CA GLN A 42 -13.21 -4.48 9.64
C GLN A 42 -12.43 -4.09 10.90
N LEU A 43 -11.11 -4.12 10.86
CA LEU A 43 -10.25 -3.73 11.98
C LEU A 43 -10.42 -2.24 12.30
N TYR A 44 -10.35 -1.39 11.28
CA TYR A 44 -10.45 0.05 11.46
C TYR A 44 -11.85 0.53 11.82
N GLU A 45 -12.90 -0.09 11.29
CA GLU A 45 -14.28 0.14 11.74
C GLU A 45 -14.42 -0.17 13.23
N ARG A 46 -13.90 -1.32 13.68
CA ARG A 46 -13.93 -1.70 15.10
C ARG A 46 -13.15 -0.72 15.98
N ARG A 47 -11.95 -0.31 15.56
CA ARG A 47 -11.10 0.67 16.28
C ARG A 47 -11.75 2.04 16.39
N GLN A 48 -12.68 2.36 15.49
CA GLN A 48 -13.33 3.65 15.38
C GLN A 48 -14.81 3.60 15.75
N SER A 49 -15.27 2.54 16.43
CA SER A 49 -16.65 2.43 16.88
C SER A 49 -17.04 3.69 17.68
N GLY A 50 -18.14 4.35 17.25
CA GLY A 50 -18.61 5.61 17.83
C GLY A 50 -17.88 6.88 17.38
N LYS A 51 -16.89 6.79 16.49
CA LYS A 51 -16.21 7.95 15.87
C LYS A 51 -16.64 8.13 14.41
N PRO A 52 -16.69 9.36 13.89
CA PRO A 52 -17.02 9.59 12.48
C PRO A 52 -15.91 9.05 11.55
N ARG A 53 -16.33 8.51 10.40
CA ARG A 53 -15.44 8.21 9.27
C ARG A 53 -14.88 9.50 8.68
N GLY A 54 -13.73 9.42 8.02
CA GLY A 54 -13.15 10.56 7.31
C GLY A 54 -12.66 11.66 8.24
N ARG A 55 -12.09 11.32 9.40
CA ARG A 55 -11.57 12.29 10.37
C ARG A 55 -10.05 12.36 10.35
N SER A 56 -9.53 13.48 10.86
CA SER A 56 -8.09 13.61 11.13
C SER A 56 -7.69 12.69 12.29
N LEU A 57 -6.53 12.05 12.15
CA LEU A 57 -5.86 11.24 13.18
C LEU A 57 -4.72 12.03 13.80
N ASN A 58 -4.45 11.79 15.08
CA ASN A 58 -3.25 12.29 15.74
C ASN A 58 -2.09 11.27 15.67
N PHE A 59 -0.91 11.68 16.13
CA PHE A 59 0.31 10.86 16.12
C PHE A 59 0.15 9.53 16.87
N LYS A 60 -0.53 9.51 18.02
CA LYS A 60 -0.76 8.29 18.81
C LYS A 60 -1.65 7.29 18.06
N GLU A 61 -2.69 7.79 17.39
CA GLU A 61 -3.60 6.97 16.58
C GLU A 61 -2.90 6.38 15.35
N VAL A 62 -2.10 7.18 14.64
CA VAL A 62 -1.33 6.68 13.47
C VAL A 62 -0.29 5.64 13.89
N ASN A 63 0.45 5.84 14.98
CA ASN A 63 1.40 4.83 15.46
C ASN A 63 0.74 3.51 15.83
N ARG A 64 -0.47 3.57 16.43
CA ARG A 64 -1.25 2.37 16.71
C ARG A 64 -1.66 1.66 15.41
N SER A 65 -2.13 2.41 14.41
CA SER A 65 -2.44 1.86 13.08
C SER A 65 -1.22 1.24 12.40
N CYS A 66 -0.01 1.79 12.57
CA CYS A 66 1.21 1.18 12.04
C CYS A 66 1.45 -0.23 12.58
N MET A 67 1.20 -0.47 13.88
CA MET A 67 1.33 -1.80 14.48
C MET A 67 0.29 -2.78 13.95
N ASP A 68 -0.95 -2.32 13.77
CA ASP A 68 -2.03 -3.10 13.18
C ASP A 68 -1.68 -3.49 11.71
N GLU A 69 -1.12 -2.55 10.92
CA GLU A 69 -0.67 -2.81 9.55
C GLU A 69 0.50 -3.81 9.47
N CYS A 70 1.41 -3.81 10.45
CA CYS A 70 2.50 -4.81 10.50
C CYS A 70 1.94 -6.23 10.47
N VAL A 71 0.95 -6.50 11.33
CA VAL A 71 0.32 -7.82 11.46
C VAL A 71 -0.46 -8.17 10.20
N LEU A 72 -1.28 -7.23 9.70
CA LEU A 72 -2.07 -7.41 8.50
C LEU A 72 -1.20 -7.76 7.28
N ARG A 73 -0.12 -7.01 7.06
CA ARG A 73 0.81 -7.24 5.93
C ARG A 73 1.60 -8.54 6.07
N ALA A 74 2.01 -8.90 7.29
CA ALA A 74 2.69 -10.17 7.52
C ALA A 74 1.79 -11.37 7.16
N HIS A 75 0.51 -11.33 7.54
CA HIS A 75 -0.46 -12.35 7.14
C HIS A 75 -0.69 -12.37 5.63
N TRP A 76 -0.79 -11.20 5.00
CA TRP A 76 -0.96 -11.11 3.55
C TRP A 76 0.22 -11.74 2.80
N ILE A 77 1.46 -11.42 3.17
CA ILE A 77 2.66 -12.02 2.58
C ILE A 77 2.62 -13.55 2.72
N ALA A 78 2.34 -14.06 3.92
CA ALA A 78 2.33 -15.50 4.19
C ALA A 78 1.20 -16.26 3.46
N GLY A 79 0.06 -15.61 3.20
CA GLY A 79 -1.03 -16.17 2.40
C GLY A 79 -0.77 -16.11 0.89
N THR A 80 -0.13 -15.05 0.45
CA THR A 80 0.17 -14.79 -0.97
C THR A 80 1.29 -15.68 -1.48
N PHE A 81 2.36 -15.85 -0.71
CA PHE A 81 3.57 -16.56 -1.14
C PHE A 81 3.80 -17.82 -0.30
N PRO A 82 3.41 -19.03 -0.76
CA PRO A 82 3.63 -20.27 -0.02
C PRO A 82 5.10 -20.52 0.31
N ILE A 83 6.00 -20.18 -0.62
CA ILE A 83 7.45 -20.27 -0.43
C ILE A 83 7.93 -19.39 0.73
N PHE A 84 7.21 -18.33 1.08
CA PHE A 84 7.55 -17.51 2.25
C PHE A 84 7.58 -18.34 3.53
N LYS A 85 6.79 -19.42 3.63
CA LYS A 85 6.75 -20.28 4.81
C LYS A 85 8.04 -21.06 5.03
N SER A 86 8.81 -21.38 3.99
CA SER A 86 10.03 -22.19 4.10
C SER A 86 11.25 -21.43 4.63
N PHE A 87 11.24 -20.10 4.63
CA PHE A 87 12.31 -19.30 5.21
C PHE A 87 12.37 -19.42 6.73
N SER A 88 13.57 -19.25 7.30
CA SER A 88 13.78 -19.12 8.73
C SER A 88 13.11 -17.85 9.28
N PHE A 89 12.94 -17.78 10.60
CA PHE A 89 12.41 -16.59 11.26
C PHE A 89 13.25 -15.33 10.97
N ASN A 90 14.58 -15.46 11.00
CA ASN A 90 15.48 -14.32 10.76
C ASN A 90 15.39 -13.79 9.32
N GLU A 91 15.33 -14.68 8.32
CA GLU A 91 15.15 -14.28 6.93
C GLU A 91 13.80 -13.56 6.75
N LYS A 92 12.71 -14.12 7.29
CA LYS A 92 11.38 -13.48 7.25
C LYS A 92 11.39 -12.10 7.89
N LYS A 93 12.07 -11.96 9.04
CA LYS A 93 12.19 -10.68 9.75
C LYS A 93 12.92 -9.63 8.91
N ILE A 94 14.05 -9.99 8.28
CA ILE A 94 14.83 -9.09 7.44
C ILE A 94 14.04 -8.68 6.20
N MET A 95 13.43 -9.65 5.51
CA MET A 95 12.59 -9.40 4.34
C MET A 95 11.43 -8.45 4.69
N PHE A 96 10.75 -8.71 5.80
CA PHE A 96 9.63 -7.88 6.24
C PHE A 96 10.06 -6.46 6.61
N ALA A 97 11.17 -6.30 7.34
CA ALA A 97 11.68 -5.00 7.74
C ALA A 97 12.01 -4.11 6.52
N ASN A 98 12.64 -4.69 5.50
CA ASN A 98 12.98 -3.98 4.26
C ASN A 98 11.75 -3.70 3.38
N PHE A 99 10.78 -4.62 3.38
CA PHE A 99 9.51 -4.47 2.66
C PHE A 99 8.62 -3.37 3.25
N PHE A 100 8.51 -3.29 4.57
CA PHE A 100 7.41 -2.58 5.23
C PHE A 100 7.37 -1.08 4.92
N ALA A 101 8.53 -0.41 4.92
CA ALA A 101 8.60 1.03 4.64
C ALA A 101 8.20 1.34 3.19
N GLY A 102 8.79 0.63 2.23
CA GLY A 102 8.48 0.79 0.80
C GLY A 102 7.02 0.46 0.49
N ASN A 103 6.50 -0.63 1.05
CA ASN A 103 5.09 -0.99 0.89
C ASN A 103 4.14 0.03 1.53
N THR A 104 4.51 0.63 2.67
CA THR A 104 3.71 1.68 3.31
C THR A 104 3.60 2.90 2.39
N ILE A 105 4.70 3.33 1.78
CA ILE A 105 4.70 4.43 0.80
C ILE A 105 3.76 4.12 -0.37
N LEU A 106 3.89 2.94 -0.98
CA LEU A 106 3.02 2.53 -2.10
C LEU A 106 1.55 2.50 -1.69
N TYR A 107 1.26 2.00 -0.49
CA TYR A 107 -0.09 1.87 0.02
C TYR A 107 -0.76 3.23 0.25
N LEU A 108 -0.05 4.16 0.90
CA LEU A 108 -0.54 5.52 1.12
C LEU A 108 -0.73 6.27 -0.21
N GLY A 109 0.16 6.04 -1.19
CA GLY A 109 -0.02 6.53 -2.56
C GLY A 109 -1.28 5.99 -3.23
N LYS A 110 -1.53 4.67 -3.17
CA LYS A 110 -2.77 4.04 -3.66
C LYS A 110 -4.02 4.70 -3.04
N MET A 111 -3.99 4.95 -1.72
CA MET A 111 -5.10 5.61 -1.04
C MET A 111 -5.32 7.04 -1.56
N CYS A 112 -4.27 7.81 -1.79
CA CYS A 112 -4.41 9.13 -2.42
C CYS A 112 -5.00 9.07 -3.84
N CYS A 113 -4.65 8.03 -4.63
CA CYS A 113 -5.26 7.78 -5.94
C CYS A 113 -6.76 7.49 -5.81
N LEU A 114 -7.14 6.60 -4.88
CA LEU A 114 -8.54 6.22 -4.66
C LEU A 114 -9.43 7.41 -4.31
N TYR A 115 -8.93 8.35 -3.52
CA TYR A 115 -9.66 9.55 -3.10
C TYR A 115 -9.40 10.78 -3.97
N GLY A 116 -8.52 10.68 -4.98
CA GLY A 116 -8.21 11.76 -5.92
C GLY A 116 -7.60 13.01 -5.28
N ARG A 117 -6.82 12.89 -4.20
CA ARG A 117 -6.25 14.03 -3.47
C ARG A 117 -4.91 13.74 -2.81
N THR A 118 -4.07 14.77 -2.70
CA THR A 118 -2.71 14.65 -2.15
C THR A 118 -2.41 15.63 -1.01
N ASP A 119 -3.37 16.49 -0.65
CA ASP A 119 -3.27 17.42 0.48
C ASP A 119 -3.45 16.72 1.84
N ARG A 120 -3.75 15.41 1.83
CA ARG A 120 -3.96 14.56 3.00
C ARG A 120 -3.35 13.19 2.75
N ILE A 121 -2.80 12.57 3.79
CA ILE A 121 -2.38 11.17 3.77
C ILE A 121 -3.52 10.32 4.32
N ILE A 122 -4.09 9.46 3.49
CA ILE A 122 -5.25 8.63 3.86
C ILE A 122 -4.78 7.22 4.21
N PHE A 123 -5.18 6.71 5.36
CA PHE A 123 -4.65 5.45 5.92
C PHE A 123 -5.51 4.22 5.60
N SER A 124 -6.77 4.39 5.19
CA SER A 124 -7.68 3.27 4.91
C SER A 124 -8.95 3.71 4.18
N ASN A 125 -9.78 2.75 3.81
CA ASN A 125 -11.10 3.01 3.21
C ASN A 125 -12.10 3.64 4.19
N THR A 126 -11.78 3.71 5.49
CA THR A 126 -12.57 4.53 6.43
C THR A 126 -12.35 6.03 6.22
N GLY A 127 -11.41 6.41 5.34
CA GLY A 127 -11.11 7.78 4.93
C GLY A 127 -10.36 8.59 5.97
N ASN A 128 -9.92 7.97 7.06
CA ASN A 128 -9.17 8.67 8.09
C ASN A 128 -7.80 9.09 7.58
N TYR A 129 -7.37 10.26 7.99
CA TYR A 129 -6.24 10.93 7.37
C TYR A 129 -5.35 11.67 8.35
N LEU A 130 -4.14 11.96 7.90
CA LEU A 130 -3.28 12.98 8.48
C LEU A 130 -3.45 14.24 7.64
N ASP A 131 -3.80 15.34 8.31
CA ASP A 131 -3.94 16.65 7.69
C ASP A 131 -2.57 17.29 7.49
N MET A 132 -2.09 17.33 6.25
CA MET A 132 -0.77 17.89 5.98
C MET A 132 -0.76 19.42 6.04
N GLN A 133 -1.91 20.07 5.83
CA GLN A 133 -2.01 21.53 5.92
C GLN A 133 -2.00 22.01 7.37
N ASN A 134 -2.32 21.13 8.31
CA ASN A 134 -2.39 21.41 9.74
C ASN A 134 -1.61 20.36 10.55
N ILE A 135 -0.36 20.11 10.14
CA ILE A 135 0.49 19.09 10.73
C ILE A 135 0.79 19.33 12.22
N GLN A 136 0.71 20.58 12.68
CA GLN A 136 0.80 20.91 14.10
C GLN A 136 -0.26 20.17 14.92
N ASN A 137 -1.48 20.01 14.41
CA ASN A 137 -2.53 19.29 15.11
C ASN A 137 -2.27 17.77 15.15
N PHE A 138 -1.47 17.24 14.21
CA PHE A 138 -1.07 15.84 14.23
C PHE A 138 -0.18 15.51 15.44
N TYR A 139 0.72 16.43 15.81
CA TYR A 139 1.62 16.30 16.97
C TYR A 139 1.03 16.85 18.27
N ARG A 140 -0.26 17.16 18.32
CA ARG A 140 -0.93 17.57 19.56
C ARG A 140 -1.23 16.32 20.40
N GLU A 141 -0.80 16.32 21.65
CA GLU A 141 -1.25 15.31 22.62
C GLU A 141 -2.55 15.80 23.28
N GLU A 142 -3.45 14.87 23.65
CA GLU A 142 -4.72 15.23 24.31
C GLU A 142 -4.50 15.93 25.67
N ASP A 143 -3.35 15.71 26.31
CA ASP A 143 -2.97 16.28 27.61
C ASP A 143 -1.97 17.46 27.51
N ASP A 144 -1.57 17.86 26.30
CA ASP A 144 -0.62 18.96 26.08
C ASP A 144 -1.29 20.08 25.29
N GLU A 145 -1.48 21.23 25.93
CA GLU A 145 -2.09 22.40 25.28
C GLU A 145 -1.25 22.90 24.09
N ASN A 146 0.05 22.56 24.05
CA ASN A 146 0.94 23.01 23.00
C ASN A 146 1.37 21.87 22.07
N PRO A 147 0.95 21.88 20.78
CA PRO A 147 1.49 20.94 19.81
C PRO A 147 3.01 21.08 19.69
N SER A 148 3.72 19.96 19.52
CA SER A 148 5.18 19.97 19.42
C SER A 148 5.65 20.81 18.22
N LYS A 149 6.09 22.04 18.49
CA LYS A 149 6.63 22.98 17.49
C LYS A 149 7.91 22.42 16.87
N GLU A 150 8.77 21.80 17.67
CA GLU A 150 9.97 21.11 17.22
C GLU A 150 9.66 19.97 16.24
N ALA A 151 8.75 19.05 16.58
CA ALA A 151 8.39 17.94 15.70
C ALA A 151 7.78 18.46 14.39
N THR A 152 6.88 19.44 14.48
CA THR A 152 6.29 20.11 13.31
C THR A 152 7.38 20.70 12.42
N ARG A 153 8.30 21.49 12.98
CA ARG A 153 9.40 22.12 12.25
C ARG A 153 10.33 21.10 11.58
N LEU A 154 10.61 19.98 12.26
CA LEU A 154 11.52 18.95 11.77
C LEU A 154 10.89 18.09 10.67
N PHE A 155 9.61 17.73 10.81
CA PHE A 155 8.97 16.74 9.93
C PHE A 155 8.05 17.35 8.87
N ALA A 156 7.51 18.57 9.03
CA ALA A 156 6.66 19.20 8.00
C ALA A 156 7.30 19.21 6.60
N PRO A 157 8.60 19.52 6.43
CA PRO A 157 9.25 19.45 5.12
C PRO A 157 9.22 18.05 4.50
N SER A 158 9.26 16.99 5.32
CA SER A 158 9.23 15.61 4.84
C SER A 158 7.88 15.24 4.24
N PHE A 159 6.78 15.72 4.81
CA PHE A 159 5.44 15.52 4.26
C PHE A 159 5.26 16.24 2.93
N GLU A 160 5.78 17.46 2.81
CA GLU A 160 5.72 18.21 1.55
C GLU A 160 6.56 17.56 0.44
N LEU A 161 7.77 17.11 0.77
CA LEU A 161 8.60 16.33 -0.16
C LEU A 161 7.91 15.03 -0.58
N TYR A 162 7.28 14.33 0.36
CA TYR A 162 6.53 13.11 0.10
C TYR A 162 5.35 13.36 -0.85
N ARG A 163 4.58 14.42 -0.61
CA ARG A 163 3.46 14.81 -1.47
C ARG A 163 3.90 15.13 -2.89
N ARG A 164 4.90 16.00 -3.05
CA ARG A 164 5.37 16.46 -4.36
C ARG A 164 6.07 15.37 -5.17
N ASN A 165 6.88 14.55 -4.51
CA ASN A 165 7.75 13.60 -5.21
C ASN A 165 7.13 12.20 -5.36
N ILE A 166 6.12 11.86 -4.54
CA ILE A 166 5.50 10.53 -4.54
C ILE A 166 3.99 10.61 -4.81
N LEU A 167 3.23 11.29 -3.95
CA LEU A 167 1.76 11.25 -4.04
C LEU A 167 1.23 11.90 -5.32
N GLU A 168 1.70 13.10 -5.67
CA GLU A 168 1.31 13.80 -6.89
C GLU A 168 1.61 13.00 -8.17
N PRO A 169 2.84 12.45 -8.36
CA PRO A 169 3.11 11.56 -9.48
C PRO A 169 2.21 10.33 -9.52
N MET A 170 2.00 9.65 -8.40
CA MET A 170 1.16 8.44 -8.35
C MET A 170 -0.29 8.74 -8.74
N VAL A 171 -0.87 9.84 -8.22
CA VAL A 171 -2.23 10.28 -8.60
C VAL A 171 -2.28 10.66 -10.09
N LYS A 172 -1.28 11.39 -10.60
CA LYS A 172 -1.20 11.78 -12.02
C LYS A 172 -1.12 10.56 -12.95
N LEU A 173 -0.38 9.53 -12.56
CA LEU A 173 -0.22 8.28 -13.29
C LEU A 173 -1.39 7.31 -13.09
N ARG A 174 -2.34 7.62 -12.20
CA ARG A 174 -3.48 6.78 -11.85
C ARG A 174 -3.05 5.42 -11.31
N PHE A 175 -2.08 5.43 -10.40
CA PHE A 175 -1.55 4.23 -9.79
C PHE A 175 -2.66 3.33 -9.24
N ASP A 176 -2.72 2.08 -9.71
CA ASP A 176 -3.84 1.18 -9.46
C ASP A 176 -3.52 0.01 -8.53
N GLU A 177 -4.52 -0.85 -8.29
CA GLU A 177 -4.39 -2.01 -7.41
C GLU A 177 -3.46 -3.10 -7.95
N THR A 178 -3.41 -3.29 -9.26
CA THR A 178 -2.53 -4.27 -9.89
C THR A 178 -1.09 -3.82 -9.75
N GLU A 179 -0.80 -2.54 -10.05
CA GLU A 179 0.52 -1.94 -9.90
C GLU A 179 0.96 -1.96 -8.43
N PHE A 180 0.06 -1.65 -7.50
CA PHE A 180 0.30 -1.81 -6.06
C PHE A 180 0.71 -3.24 -5.70
N ALA A 181 -0.05 -4.23 -6.13
CA ALA A 181 0.20 -5.63 -5.79
C ALA A 181 1.54 -6.13 -6.35
N VAL A 182 1.86 -5.75 -7.59
CA VAL A 182 3.12 -6.12 -8.26
C VAL A 182 4.33 -5.43 -7.63
N LEU A 183 4.29 -4.10 -7.41
CA LEU A 183 5.40 -3.39 -6.76
C LEU A 183 5.59 -3.84 -5.30
N SER A 184 4.51 -4.24 -4.62
CA SER A 184 4.60 -4.86 -3.29
C SER A 184 5.35 -6.20 -3.32
N ALA A 185 5.10 -7.03 -4.33
CA ALA A 185 5.86 -8.26 -4.52
C ALA A 185 7.35 -7.95 -4.78
N LEU A 186 7.64 -6.98 -5.67
CA LEU A 186 9.01 -6.59 -5.99
C LEU A 186 9.77 -6.06 -4.76
N THR A 187 9.16 -5.15 -3.98
CA THR A 187 9.76 -4.63 -2.74
C THR A 187 10.05 -5.71 -1.71
N LEU A 188 9.20 -6.75 -1.63
CA LEU A 188 9.45 -7.90 -0.76
C LEU A 188 10.66 -8.70 -1.22
N TRP A 189 10.73 -9.05 -2.50
CA TRP A 189 11.74 -9.99 -3.02
C TRP A 189 13.09 -9.34 -3.34
N GLU A 190 13.13 -8.04 -3.63
CA GLU A 190 14.37 -7.28 -3.80
C GLU A 190 15.23 -7.33 -2.54
N SER A 191 14.59 -7.21 -1.38
CA SER A 191 15.26 -7.24 -0.08
C SER A 191 15.94 -8.58 0.27
N GLY A 192 15.43 -9.69 -0.28
CA GLY A 192 15.99 -11.03 -0.06
C GLY A 192 17.28 -11.29 -0.83
N ARG A 193 17.58 -10.51 -1.89
CA ARG A 193 18.79 -10.69 -2.70
C ARG A 193 20.05 -10.12 -2.05
N LEU A 194 19.92 -9.16 -1.13
CA LEU A 194 21.06 -8.50 -0.50
C LEU A 194 21.82 -9.37 0.52
N HIS A 195 21.30 -10.55 0.89
CA HIS A 195 21.87 -11.41 1.93
C HIS A 195 22.37 -12.77 1.41
N ARG A 196 22.36 -12.99 0.08
CA ARG A 196 23.10 -14.10 -0.54
C ARG A 196 24.45 -13.57 -1.05
N LYS A 197 25.35 -13.28 -0.12
CA LYS A 197 26.79 -13.15 -0.37
C LYS A 197 27.52 -14.05 0.61
#